data_AF-A0A938RDT3-F1
#
_entry.id   AF-A0A938RDT3-F1
#
_cell.length_a   1.000
_cell.length_b   1.000
_cell.length_c   1.000
_cell.angle_alpha   90.00
_cell.angle_beta   90.00
_cell.angle_gamma   90.00
#
_symmetry.space_group_name_H-M   'P 1'
#
loop_
_entity.id
_entity.type
_entity.pdbx_description
1 polymer ?
#
loop_
_entity_poly.entity_id
_entity_poly.type
_entity_poly.pdbx_seq_one_letter_code
_entity_poly.pdbx_strand_id
1 'polypeptide(L)'
;MDENEFEEKLSAFWEANDEWLSRRLQAIADTGTTLDEQALAAAENSVEENLGGMIAQSLQTHGFSFPPDIFHDLHHLLFELELKELNIDNSAEIHRYKDNAQVALSVIEGKLTPVNAELVMMLNRSHHEKKGGNDDTVCADCICGRK
;
A
#
# COMPACT_ATOMS: atom_id res chain seq x y z
N MET A 1 17.24 4.93 13.26
CA MET A 1 16.91 3.50 13.26
C MET A 1 18.19 2.75 12.98
N ASP A 2 18.48 1.74 13.79
CA ASP A 2 19.58 0.82 13.54
C ASP A 2 19.13 -0.37 12.67
N GLU A 3 20.07 -1.22 12.27
CA GLU A 3 19.83 -2.35 11.37
C GLU A 3 18.87 -3.38 11.99
N ASN A 4 19.00 -3.67 13.28
CA ASN A 4 18.11 -4.61 13.97
C ASN A 4 16.67 -4.07 14.04
N GLU A 5 16.50 -2.81 14.39
CA GLU A 5 15.18 -2.15 14.41
C GLU A 5 14.56 -2.12 13.00
N PHE A 6 15.38 -1.98 11.95
CA PHE A 6 14.90 -2.05 10.57
C PHE A 6 14.43 -3.46 10.18
N GLU A 7 15.21 -4.50 10.51
CA GLU A 7 14.83 -5.90 10.25
C GLU A 7 13.54 -6.28 10.98
N GLU A 8 13.39 -5.88 12.25
CA GLU A 8 12.16 -6.08 13.03
C GLU A 8 10.95 -5.43 12.36
N LYS A 9 11.10 -4.17 11.89
CA LYS A 9 10.03 -3.48 11.15
C LYS A 9 9.74 -4.10 9.80
N LEU A 10 10.76 -4.59 9.10
CA LEU A 10 10.57 -5.26 7.81
C LEU A 10 9.81 -6.59 7.99
N SER A 11 10.11 -7.35 9.04
CA SER A 11 9.35 -8.55 9.40
C SER A 11 7.89 -8.21 9.72
N ALA A 12 7.66 -7.23 10.60
CA ALA A 12 6.32 -6.78 10.96
C ALA A 12 5.53 -6.26 9.76
N PHE A 13 6.20 -5.59 8.83
CA PHE A 13 5.61 -5.11 7.58
C PHE A 13 5.06 -6.27 6.73
N TRP A 14 5.85 -7.34 6.53
CA TRP A 14 5.40 -8.50 5.77
C TRP A 14 4.27 -9.25 6.47
N GLU A 15 4.38 -9.47 7.78
CA GLU A 15 3.31 -10.09 8.58
C GLU A 15 1.98 -9.32 8.46
N ALA A 16 2.02 -7.99 8.51
CA ALA A 16 0.83 -7.17 8.36
C ALA A 16 0.21 -7.23 6.94
N ASN A 17 1.05 -7.40 5.91
CA ASN A 17 0.60 -7.59 4.53
C ASN A 17 -0.04 -8.97 4.33
N ASP A 18 0.52 -10.02 4.93
CA ASP A 18 -0.04 -11.38 4.91
C ASP A 18 -1.42 -11.44 5.59
N GLU A 19 -1.56 -10.75 6.73
CA GLU A 19 -2.83 -10.60 7.42
C GLU A 19 -3.87 -9.85 6.58
N TRP A 20 -3.45 -8.76 5.92
CA TRP A 20 -4.33 -8.02 5.02
C TRP A 20 -4.77 -8.89 3.84
N LEU A 21 -3.85 -9.60 3.21
CA LEU A 21 -4.09 -10.49 2.08
C LEU A 21 -5.09 -11.58 2.46
N SER A 22 -4.88 -12.24 3.59
CA SER A 22 -5.79 -13.27 4.12
C SER A 22 -7.22 -12.73 4.30
N ARG A 23 -7.37 -11.53 4.88
CA ARG A 23 -8.68 -10.88 5.03
C ARG A 23 -9.28 -10.51 3.68
N ARG A 24 -8.46 -10.05 2.74
CA ARG A 24 -8.91 -9.61 1.41
C ARG A 24 -9.42 -10.80 0.59
N LEU A 25 -8.69 -11.91 0.59
CA LEU A 25 -9.09 -13.15 -0.09
C LEU A 25 -10.38 -13.72 0.50
N GLN A 26 -10.55 -13.69 1.83
CA GLN A 26 -11.82 -14.07 2.46
C GLN A 26 -12.97 -13.19 1.98
N ALA A 27 -12.77 -11.86 1.90
CA ALA A 27 -13.81 -10.95 1.42
C ALA A 27 -14.20 -11.20 -0.05
N ILE A 28 -13.26 -11.64 -0.90
CA ILE A 28 -13.54 -12.03 -2.29
C ILE A 28 -14.30 -13.37 -2.33
N ALA A 29 -13.90 -14.34 -1.50
CA ALA A 29 -14.60 -15.61 -1.40
C ALA A 29 -16.06 -15.42 -0.93
N ASP A 30 -16.29 -14.48 -0.01
CA ASP A 30 -17.63 -14.16 0.51
C ASP A 30 -18.57 -13.57 -0.56
N THR A 31 -18.04 -13.02 -1.67
CA THR A 31 -18.87 -12.59 -2.82
C THR A 31 -19.26 -13.74 -3.75
N GLY A 32 -18.84 -14.97 -3.46
CA GLY A 32 -19.06 -16.14 -4.32
C GLY A 32 -18.11 -16.22 -5.52
N THR A 33 -17.05 -15.40 -5.52
CA THR A 33 -16.02 -15.41 -6.57
C THR A 33 -15.02 -16.53 -6.29
N THR A 34 -14.86 -17.46 -7.22
CA THR A 34 -13.82 -18.49 -7.14
C THR A 34 -12.52 -17.97 -7.75
N LEU A 35 -11.43 -18.07 -6.99
CA LEU A 35 -10.09 -17.74 -7.47
C LEU A 35 -9.34 -19.02 -7.84
N ASP A 36 -8.61 -18.97 -8.94
CA ASP A 36 -7.65 -20.02 -9.28
C ASP A 36 -6.43 -19.89 -8.36
N GLU A 37 -6.22 -20.92 -7.52
CA GLU A 37 -5.11 -20.95 -6.55
C GLU A 37 -3.75 -20.78 -7.22
N GLN A 38 -3.57 -21.30 -8.43
CA GLN A 38 -2.30 -21.15 -9.15
C GLN A 38 -2.08 -19.71 -9.62
N ALA A 39 -3.12 -19.07 -10.15
CA ALA A 39 -3.06 -17.68 -10.58
C ALA A 39 -2.86 -16.73 -9.38
N LEU A 40 -3.49 -17.04 -8.24
CA LEU A 40 -3.33 -16.29 -7.00
C LEU A 40 -1.89 -16.39 -6.47
N ALA A 41 -1.31 -17.58 -6.39
CA ALA A 41 0.08 -17.75 -5.98
C ALA A 41 1.04 -17.01 -6.93
N ALA A 42 0.74 -16.96 -8.24
CA ALA A 42 1.54 -16.18 -9.19
C ALA A 42 1.44 -14.67 -8.94
N ALA A 43 0.24 -14.16 -8.61
CA ALA A 43 0.02 -12.77 -8.25
C ALA A 43 0.78 -12.38 -6.96
N GLU A 44 0.69 -13.20 -5.91
CA GLU A 44 1.41 -12.98 -4.65
C GLU A 44 2.92 -12.89 -4.88
N ASN A 45 3.50 -13.87 -5.58
CA ASN A 45 4.92 -13.88 -5.92
C ASN A 45 5.34 -12.65 -6.74
N SER A 46 4.51 -12.25 -7.72
CA SER A 46 4.77 -11.05 -8.54
C SER A 46 4.83 -9.78 -7.68
N VAL A 47 3.88 -9.62 -6.75
CA VAL A 47 3.83 -8.46 -5.86
C VAL A 47 5.03 -8.44 -4.91
N GLU A 48 5.35 -9.57 -4.27
CA GLU A 48 6.49 -9.68 -3.36
C GLU A 48 7.83 -9.42 -4.05
N GLU A 49 8.03 -9.98 -5.25
CA GLU A 49 9.26 -9.76 -6.02
C GLU A 49 9.41 -8.28 -6.42
N ASN A 50 8.35 -7.69 -6.98
CA ASN A 50 8.35 -6.28 -7.39
C ASN A 50 8.58 -5.35 -6.19
N LEU A 51 7.86 -5.59 -5.09
CA LEU A 51 7.93 -4.75 -3.91
C LEU A 51 9.26 -4.94 -3.16
N GLY A 52 9.78 -6.16 -3.08
CA GLY A 52 11.11 -6.45 -2.53
C GLY A 52 12.20 -5.70 -3.29
N GLY A 53 12.13 -5.66 -4.63
CA GLY A 53 13.02 -4.85 -5.45
C GLY A 53 12.93 -3.35 -5.14
N MET A 54 11.73 -2.82 -4.94
CA MET A 54 11.50 -1.41 -4.59
C MET A 54 11.98 -1.05 -3.17
N ILE A 55 11.80 -1.94 -2.20
CA ILE A 55 12.33 -1.79 -0.84
C ILE A 55 13.86 -1.80 -0.87
N ALA A 56 14.47 -2.70 -1.63
CA ALA A 56 15.92 -2.74 -1.81
C ALA A 56 16.46 -1.45 -2.44
N GLN A 57 15.75 -0.89 -3.43
CA GLN A 57 16.10 0.41 -4.01
C GLN A 57 15.96 1.56 -2.99
N SER A 58 14.94 1.51 -2.13
CA SER A 58 14.77 2.50 -1.05
C SER A 58 15.90 2.42 -0.03
N LEU A 59 16.37 1.21 0.29
CA LEU A 59 17.53 0.99 1.16
C LEU A 59 18.81 1.55 0.54
N GLN A 60 19.01 1.40 -0.77
CA GLN A 60 20.14 2.02 -1.47
C GLN A 60 20.09 3.55 -1.43
N THR A 61 18.89 4.13 -1.47
CA THR A 61 18.68 5.57 -1.53
C THR A 61 18.78 6.25 -0.16
N HIS A 62 18.16 5.65 0.86
CA HIS A 62 17.95 6.26 2.17
C HIS A 62 18.66 5.52 3.31
N GLY A 63 19.27 4.37 3.05
CA GLY A 63 19.77 3.47 4.09
C GLY A 63 18.64 3.00 5.01
N PHE A 64 18.98 2.59 6.23
CA PHE A 64 18.03 2.15 7.26
C PHE A 64 17.20 3.30 7.87
N SER A 65 17.03 4.42 7.18
CA SER A 65 16.31 5.59 7.71
C SER A 65 14.83 5.64 7.35
N PHE A 66 14.36 4.81 6.41
CA PHE A 66 12.96 4.76 6.01
C PHE A 66 12.19 3.68 6.78
N PRO A 67 10.94 3.94 7.21
CA PRO A 67 10.08 2.91 7.78
C PRO A 67 9.41 2.08 6.67
N PRO A 68 9.49 0.73 6.69
CA PRO A 68 8.82 -0.13 5.70
C PRO A 68 7.31 0.09 5.58
N ASP A 69 6.62 0.48 6.66
CA ASP A 69 5.18 0.71 6.70
C ASP A 69 4.65 1.72 5.67
N ILE A 70 5.52 2.61 5.16
CA ILE A 70 5.17 3.53 4.07
C ILE A 70 4.78 2.79 2.78
N PHE A 71 5.12 1.52 2.66
CA PHE A 71 4.88 0.68 1.50
C PHE A 71 3.61 -0.17 1.59
N HIS A 72 2.85 -0.16 2.69
CA HIS A 72 1.64 -0.99 2.81
C HIS A 72 0.60 -0.68 1.73
N ASP A 73 0.31 0.59 1.49
CA ASP A 73 -0.67 0.97 0.48
C ASP A 73 -0.14 0.68 -0.94
N LEU A 74 1.18 0.67 -1.14
CA LEU A 74 1.78 0.23 -2.40
C LEU A 74 1.65 -1.29 -2.58
N HIS A 75 1.89 -2.08 -1.54
CA HIS A 75 1.65 -3.52 -1.53
C HIS A 75 0.20 -3.83 -1.92
N HIS A 76 -0.77 -3.22 -1.20
CA HIS A 76 -2.19 -3.44 -1.45
C HIS A 76 -2.57 -3.03 -2.88
N LEU A 77 -2.07 -1.89 -3.37
CA LEU A 77 -2.34 -1.45 -4.74
C LEU A 77 -1.81 -2.45 -5.77
N LEU A 78 -0.57 -2.91 -5.64
CA LEU A 78 0.03 -3.88 -6.56
C LEU A 78 -0.81 -5.16 -6.60
N PHE A 79 -1.23 -5.64 -5.44
CA PHE A 79 -2.08 -6.83 -5.35
C PHE A 79 -3.45 -6.63 -5.98
N GLU A 80 -4.13 -5.50 -5.74
CA GLU A 80 -5.39 -5.19 -6.43
C GLU A 80 -5.18 -5.07 -7.95
N LEU A 81 -4.05 -4.56 -8.43
CA LEU A 81 -3.78 -4.55 -9.87
C LEU A 81 -3.67 -5.97 -10.44
N GLU A 82 -3.00 -6.89 -9.75
CA GLU A 82 -2.94 -8.31 -10.16
C GLU A 82 -4.34 -8.97 -10.14
N LEU A 83 -5.14 -8.73 -9.10
CA LEU A 83 -6.52 -9.23 -9.04
C LEU A 83 -7.38 -8.71 -10.20
N LYS A 84 -7.14 -7.48 -10.65
CA LYS A 84 -7.84 -6.92 -11.81
C LYS A 84 -7.48 -7.64 -13.11
N GLU A 85 -6.22 -8.03 -13.30
CA GLU A 85 -5.79 -8.86 -14.43
C GLU A 85 -6.43 -10.26 -14.38
N LEU A 86 -6.82 -10.73 -13.18
CA LEU A 86 -7.63 -11.93 -12.97
C LEU A 86 -9.15 -11.70 -13.13
N ASN A 87 -9.56 -10.55 -13.67
CA ASN A 87 -10.96 -10.14 -13.90
C ASN A 87 -11.81 -9.95 -12.64
N ILE A 88 -11.19 -9.59 -11.52
CA ILE A 88 -11.90 -9.25 -10.28
C ILE A 88 -12.16 -7.74 -10.27
N ASP A 89 -13.41 -7.32 -10.06
CA ASP A 89 -13.72 -5.89 -9.91
C ASP A 89 -13.29 -5.39 -8.53
N ASN A 90 -12.31 -4.50 -8.54
CA ASN A 90 -11.71 -3.89 -7.36
C ASN A 90 -11.37 -2.41 -7.57
N SER A 91 -12.11 -1.75 -8.47
CA SER A 91 -11.89 -0.35 -8.82
C SER A 91 -11.92 0.57 -7.58
N ALA A 92 -12.78 0.26 -6.60
CA ALA A 92 -12.87 0.98 -5.34
C ALA A 92 -11.60 0.83 -4.47
N GLU A 93 -11.05 -0.37 -4.36
CA GLU A 93 -9.82 -0.63 -3.59
C GLU A 93 -8.59 -0.01 -4.27
N ILE A 94 -8.50 -0.10 -5.61
CA ILE A 94 -7.44 0.60 -6.37
C ILE A 94 -7.48 2.10 -6.08
N HIS A 95 -8.67 2.72 -6.08
CA HIS A 95 -8.81 4.14 -5.77
C HIS A 95 -8.41 4.48 -4.34
N ARG A 96 -8.71 3.60 -3.39
CA ARG A 96 -8.38 3.77 -1.98
C ARG A 96 -6.87 3.85 -1.73
N TYR A 97 -6.08 3.01 -2.41
CA TYR A 97 -4.64 2.91 -2.14
C TYR A 97 -3.77 3.82 -3.02
N LYS A 98 -4.27 4.26 -4.19
CA LYS A 98 -3.48 4.96 -5.23
C LYS A 98 -2.65 6.15 -4.70
N ASP A 99 -3.23 6.99 -3.83
CA ASP A 99 -2.60 8.26 -3.43
C ASP A 99 -1.40 8.00 -2.52
N ASN A 100 -1.53 7.07 -1.58
CA ASN A 100 -0.44 6.68 -0.68
C ASN A 100 0.59 5.80 -1.37
N ALA A 101 0.18 4.93 -2.29
CA ALA A 101 1.10 4.18 -3.13
C ALA A 101 1.99 5.11 -3.97
N GLN A 102 1.43 6.21 -4.51
CA GLN A 102 2.20 7.21 -5.24
C GLN A 102 3.21 7.96 -4.35
N VAL A 103 2.87 8.20 -3.08
CA VAL A 103 3.80 8.78 -2.10
C VAL A 103 4.96 7.82 -1.84
N ALA A 104 4.68 6.53 -1.68
CA ALA A 104 5.70 5.50 -1.50
C ALA A 104 6.66 5.39 -2.71
N LEU A 105 6.12 5.42 -3.94
CA LEU A 105 6.92 5.50 -5.17
C LEU A 105 7.82 6.74 -5.20
N SER A 106 7.33 7.88 -4.72
CA SER A 106 8.14 9.11 -4.63
C SER A 106 9.32 8.97 -3.65
N VAL A 107 9.19 8.15 -2.61
CA VAL A 107 10.31 7.80 -1.71
C VAL A 107 11.33 6.92 -2.41
N ILE A 108 10.88 5.88 -3.11
CA ILE A 108 11.74 4.97 -3.90
C ILE A 108 12.59 5.75 -4.92
N GLU A 109 11.98 6.74 -5.57
CA GLU A 109 12.65 7.60 -6.56
C GLU A 109 13.55 8.69 -5.93
N GLY A 110 13.62 8.79 -4.60
CA GLY A 110 14.38 9.81 -3.90
C GLY A 110 13.83 11.23 -4.03
N LYS A 111 12.59 11.39 -4.52
CA LYS A 111 11.91 12.68 -4.69
C LYS A 111 11.30 13.20 -3.39
N LEU A 112 11.03 12.29 -2.45
CA LEU A 112 10.47 12.60 -1.13
C LEU A 112 11.26 11.89 -0.03
N THR A 113 11.51 12.58 1.08
CA THR A 113 12.13 11.96 2.25
C THR A 113 11.12 11.08 2.99
N PRO A 114 11.54 10.00 3.67
CA PRO A 114 10.63 9.14 4.43
C PRO A 114 9.79 9.89 5.47
N VAL A 115 10.39 10.86 6.17
CA VAL A 115 9.67 11.70 7.16
C VAL A 115 8.55 12.51 6.52
N ASN A 116 8.80 13.10 5.34
CA ASN A 116 7.76 13.85 4.64
C ASN A 116 6.69 12.91 4.07
N ALA A 117 7.07 11.70 3.67
CA ALA A 117 6.14 10.68 3.18
C ALA A 117 5.15 10.26 4.28
N GLU A 118 5.64 9.95 5.48
CA GLU A 118 4.77 9.63 6.64
C GLU A 118 3.76 10.75 6.89
N LEU A 119 4.20 12.01 6.91
CA LEU A 119 3.32 13.16 7.12
C LEU A 119 2.23 13.26 6.04
N VAL A 120 2.61 13.09 4.77
CA VAL A 120 1.66 13.14 3.64
C VAL A 120 0.67 11.97 3.70
N MET A 121 1.14 10.76 3.99
CA MET A 121 0.27 9.58 4.11
C MET A 121 -0.71 9.72 5.28
N MET A 122 -0.27 10.26 6.42
CA MET A 122 -1.16 10.57 7.56
C MET A 122 -2.24 11.59 7.16
N LEU A 123 -1.88 12.64 6.41
CA LEU A 123 -2.84 13.62 5.90
C LEU A 123 -3.86 12.98 4.95
N ASN A 124 -3.40 12.15 4.02
CA ASN A 124 -4.26 11.43 3.08
C ASN A 124 -5.25 10.51 3.81
N ARG A 125 -4.79 9.72 4.79
CA ARG A 125 -5.66 8.87 5.62
C ARG A 125 -6.70 9.70 6.36
N SER A 126 -6.29 10.78 7.02
CA SER A 126 -7.21 11.67 7.72
C SER A 126 -8.25 12.30 6.79
N HIS A 127 -7.86 12.66 5.56
CA HIS A 127 -8.83 13.16 4.57
C HIS A 127 -9.83 12.09 4.16
N HIS A 128 -9.36 10.88 3.87
CA HIS A 128 -10.22 9.78 3.43
C HIS A 128 -11.24 9.40 4.52
N GLU A 129 -10.81 9.33 5.79
CA GLU A 129 -11.68 9.11 6.95
C GLU A 129 -12.74 10.22 7.09
N LYS A 130 -12.34 11.50 7.02
CA LYS A 130 -13.29 12.63 7.08
C LYS A 130 -14.30 12.63 5.94
N LYS A 131 -13.92 12.08 4.79
CA LYS A 131 -14.79 11.91 3.63
C LYS A 131 -15.65 10.63 3.69
N GLY A 132 -15.59 9.86 4.78
CA GLY A 132 -16.32 8.59 4.91
C GLY A 132 -15.90 7.55 3.85
N GLY A 133 -14.67 7.63 3.35
CA GLY A 133 -14.15 6.78 2.29
C GLY A 133 -14.55 7.17 0.87
N ASN A 134 -15.22 8.32 0.68
CA ASN A 134 -15.65 8.78 -0.64
C ASN A 134 -14.83 10.00 -1.11
N ASP A 135 -13.88 9.78 -2.02
CA ASP A 135 -12.99 10.81 -2.55
C ASP A 135 -13.71 12.02 -3.17
N ASP A 136 -14.92 11.84 -3.71
CA ASP A 136 -15.74 12.90 -4.31
C ASP A 136 -16.44 13.78 -3.26
N THR A 137 -16.42 13.38 -2.00
CA THR A 137 -16.98 14.19 -0.91
C THR A 137 -16.05 15.35 -0.60
N VAL A 138 -16.58 16.57 -0.62
CA VAL A 138 -15.85 17.75 -0.17
C VAL A 138 -15.54 17.58 1.31
N CYS A 139 -14.25 17.63 1.67
CA CYS A 139 -13.84 17.58 3.07
C CYS A 139 -14.12 18.95 3.71
N ALA A 140 -15.23 19.07 4.43
CA ALA A 140 -15.54 20.26 5.21
C ALA A 140 -14.42 20.50 6.24
N ASP A 141 -13.92 21.74 6.32
CA ASP A 141 -12.85 22.16 7.24
C ASP A 141 -11.53 21.38 7.11
N CYS A 142 -11.18 21.02 5.87
CA CYS A 142 -9.92 20.35 5.56
C CYS A 142 -8.72 21.29 5.56
N ILE A 143 -7.60 20.89 6.18
CA ILE A 143 -6.35 21.68 6.19
C ILE A 143 -5.75 21.86 4.80
N CYS A 144 -6.08 20.98 3.84
CA CYS A 144 -5.61 21.10 2.46
C CYS A 144 -6.33 22.18 1.64
N GLY A 145 -7.41 22.77 2.17
CA GLY A 145 -8.12 23.89 1.54
C GLY A 145 -8.84 23.57 0.22
N ARG A 146 -8.91 22.30 -0.21
CA ARG A 146 -9.69 21.89 -1.38
C ARG A 146 -11.17 21.89 -1.02
N LYS A 147 -11.88 22.92 -1.49
CA LYS A 147 -13.34 23.07 -1.44
C LYS A 147 -13.98 22.53 -2.69
#